data_AF-A0A484MXL6-F1
#
_entry.id   AF-A0A484MXL6-F1
#
_cell.length_a   1.000
_cell.length_b   1.000
_cell.length_c   1.000
_cell.angle_alpha   90.00
_cell.angle_beta   90.00
_cell.angle_gamma   90.00
#
_symmetry.space_group_name_H-M   'P 1'
#
loop_
_entity.id
_entity.type
_entity.pdbx_description
1 polymer ?
#
loop_
_entity_poly.entity_id
_entity_poly.type
_entity_poly.pdbx_seq_one_letter_code
_entity_poly.pdbx_strand_id
1 'polypeptide(L)'
;MAGLGFPSRFISLVMECVCSASSSIMVNGDSHGFLPSKRGLRQGDPMAPTLFLFCIEYFSRLLNKKAKEGSFNYHKDCAGLGITHLAFADDLMLFSRGDLHSVQVLMDALDHFSRVSGLTLNPTKSNIFLAGKYRDSSHALLALASFPRGQLPVRYLGLPLASQRISEKDFSPLFKTVEGYLSKWSTLKLSYAGRLELVRAVIQGVQSFWLQVFPVQKYVLDRITSLCRNFLWGSKLAKWQPKKRNSVLLKRLAHVRELLVQKLANCNSNMDMAMQPYCSAGFLIPRKIYDLFRAKANPKPWMAFIWQSFIPPKCSFTIWLALRRRLPTKTNLEFLGVPMECTFCAQELEDVDHLFPARFLKTFGGLSKTGYGWKGS
;
A
#
# COMPACT_ATOMS: atom_id res chain seq x y z
N MET A 1 -22.94 27.03 -29.58
CA MET A 1 -23.09 28.17 -28.63
C MET A 1 -24.33 29.01 -28.90
N ALA A 2 -24.55 29.55 -30.10
CA ALA A 2 -25.78 30.32 -30.41
C ALA A 2 -27.07 29.53 -30.08
N GLY A 3 -27.16 28.26 -30.53
CA GLY A 3 -28.28 27.37 -30.20
C GLY A 3 -28.39 26.97 -28.72
N LEU A 4 -27.42 27.34 -27.88
CA LEU A 4 -27.47 27.16 -26.42
C LEU A 4 -27.88 28.46 -25.69
N GLY A 5 -28.19 29.55 -26.41
CA GLY A 5 -28.68 30.79 -25.84
C GLY A 5 -27.59 31.75 -25.31
N PHE A 6 -26.32 31.55 -25.69
CA PHE A 6 -25.25 32.47 -25.29
C PHE A 6 -25.41 33.85 -25.96
N PRO A 7 -25.09 34.96 -25.27
CA PRO A 7 -25.14 36.29 -25.87
C PRO A 7 -24.24 36.41 -27.11
N SER A 8 -24.72 37.10 -28.15
CA SER A 8 -23.98 37.27 -29.41
C SER A 8 -22.59 37.86 -29.19
N ARG A 9 -22.47 38.89 -28.34
CA ARG A 9 -21.19 39.51 -27.97
C ARG A 9 -20.20 38.50 -27.37
N PHE A 10 -20.67 37.61 -26.51
CA PHE A 10 -19.81 36.58 -25.90
C PHE A 10 -19.34 35.58 -26.95
N ILE A 11 -20.23 35.14 -27.84
CA ILE A 11 -19.89 34.26 -28.95
C ILE A 11 -18.84 34.91 -29.85
N SER A 12 -19.02 36.18 -30.22
CA SER A 12 -18.05 36.91 -31.03
C SER A 12 -16.66 36.98 -30.38
N LEU A 13 -16.58 37.26 -29.08
CA LEU A 13 -15.31 37.29 -28.36
C LEU A 13 -14.62 35.92 -28.34
N VAL A 14 -15.39 34.86 -28.09
CA VAL A 14 -14.86 33.49 -28.11
C VAL A 14 -14.38 33.11 -29.51
N MET A 15 -15.17 33.43 -30.55
CA MET A 15 -14.80 33.14 -31.94
C MET A 15 -13.59 33.96 -32.40
N GLU A 16 -13.39 35.17 -31.89
CA GLU A 16 -12.17 35.95 -32.14
C GLU A 16 -10.93 35.19 -31.66
N CYS A 17 -10.96 34.63 -30.45
CA CYS A 17 -9.87 33.81 -29.92
C CYS A 17 -9.62 32.54 -30.76
N VAL A 18 -10.67 31.92 -31.28
CA VAL A 18 -10.57 30.69 -32.08
C VAL A 18 -10.06 30.99 -33.50
N CYS A 19 -10.55 32.05 -34.13
CA CYS A 19 -10.26 32.38 -35.53
C CYS A 19 -8.93 33.13 -35.72
N SER A 20 -8.47 33.88 -34.72
CA SER A 20 -7.20 34.61 -34.77
C SER A 20 -5.98 33.74 -34.42
N ALA A 21 -6.20 32.48 -34.06
CA ALA A 21 -5.12 31.57 -33.68
C ALA A 21 -4.14 31.33 -34.85
N SER A 22 -2.85 31.50 -34.57
CA SER A 22 -1.76 31.21 -35.50
C SER A 22 -0.64 30.44 -34.81
N SER A 23 0.09 29.65 -35.60
CA SER A 23 1.21 28.83 -35.15
C SER A 23 2.47 29.26 -35.87
N SER A 24 3.59 29.31 -35.17
CA SER A 24 4.91 29.57 -35.75
C SER A 24 5.80 28.33 -35.64
N ILE A 25 6.71 28.15 -36.58
CA ILE A 25 7.65 27.02 -36.55
C ILE A 25 8.90 27.47 -35.79
N MET A 26 9.32 26.71 -34.78
CA MET A 26 10.60 26.96 -34.12
C MET A 26 11.72 26.18 -34.78
N VAL A 27 12.76 26.86 -35.24
CA VAL A 27 13.98 26.27 -35.79
C VAL A 27 15.15 26.80 -34.96
N ASN A 28 15.90 25.90 -34.31
CA ASN A 28 17.05 26.24 -33.47
C ASN A 28 16.77 27.27 -32.34
N GLY A 29 15.53 27.37 -31.87
CA GLY A 29 15.12 28.29 -30.81
C GLY A 29 14.55 29.61 -31.32
N ASP A 30 14.70 29.91 -32.61
CA ASP A 30 14.11 31.07 -33.24
C ASP A 30 12.77 30.74 -33.90
N SER A 31 11.81 31.66 -33.77
CA SER A 31 10.47 31.50 -34.34
C SER A 31 10.44 32.04 -35.76
N HIS A 32 10.01 31.21 -36.71
CA HIS A 32 9.99 31.53 -38.14
C HIS A 32 8.58 31.38 -38.72
N GLY A 33 8.09 32.50 -39.27
CA GLY A 33 6.82 32.58 -39.98
C GLY A 33 5.59 32.37 -39.10
N PHE A 34 4.43 32.80 -39.61
CA PHE A 34 3.14 32.55 -38.96
C PHE A 34 2.23 31.80 -39.94
N LEU A 35 1.71 30.67 -39.48
CA LEU A 35 0.74 29.85 -40.17
C LEU A 35 -0.62 30.05 -39.50
N PRO A 36 -1.62 30.64 -40.19
CA PRO A 36 -2.96 30.77 -39.63
C PRO A 36 -3.56 29.38 -39.40
N SER A 37 -4.15 29.17 -38.21
CA SER A 37 -4.79 27.90 -37.89
C SER A 37 -6.16 27.83 -38.55
N LYS A 38 -6.32 26.90 -39.51
CA LYS A 38 -7.63 26.68 -40.17
C LYS A 38 -8.52 25.70 -39.41
N ARG A 39 -7.93 24.82 -38.58
CA ARG A 39 -8.63 23.75 -37.86
C ARG A 39 -7.93 23.44 -36.56
N GLY A 40 -8.71 23.02 -35.57
CA GLY A 40 -8.20 22.60 -34.27
C GLY A 40 -7.93 23.76 -33.33
N LEU A 41 -8.01 23.45 -32.04
CA LEU A 41 -7.65 24.36 -30.96
C LEU A 41 -6.27 24.00 -30.43
N ARG A 42 -5.54 24.98 -29.91
CA ARG A 42 -4.19 24.78 -29.42
C ARG A 42 -4.20 23.84 -28.21
N GLN A 43 -3.32 22.84 -28.21
CA GLN A 43 -3.15 21.97 -27.05
C GLN A 43 -2.59 22.78 -25.87
N GLY A 44 -3.26 22.73 -24.72
CA GLY A 44 -2.94 23.57 -23.55
C GLY A 44 -3.70 24.90 -23.50
N ASP A 45 -4.56 25.20 -24.49
CA ASP A 45 -5.50 26.32 -24.41
C ASP A 45 -6.54 26.04 -23.30
N PRO A 46 -6.71 26.94 -22.31
CA PRO A 46 -7.68 26.76 -21.24
C PRO A 46 -9.14 26.74 -21.74
N MET A 47 -9.45 27.33 -22.90
CA MET A 47 -10.81 27.35 -23.46
C MET A 47 -11.14 26.09 -24.25
N ALA A 48 -10.13 25.40 -24.80
CA ALA A 48 -10.34 24.28 -25.70
C ALA A 48 -11.18 23.13 -25.10
N PRO A 49 -10.96 22.71 -23.83
CA PRO A 49 -11.79 21.68 -23.21
C PRO A 49 -13.27 22.05 -23.17
N THR A 50 -13.60 23.30 -22.81
CA THR A 50 -14.98 23.77 -22.71
C THR A 50 -15.64 23.86 -24.08
N LEU A 51 -14.92 24.34 -25.09
CA LEU A 51 -15.42 24.39 -26.46
C LEU A 51 -15.71 22.99 -27.00
N PHE A 52 -14.84 22.02 -26.70
CA PHE A 52 -15.06 20.64 -27.06
C PHE A 52 -16.30 20.04 -26.36
N LEU A 53 -16.55 20.38 -25.09
CA LEU A 53 -17.78 19.98 -24.39
C LEU A 53 -19.05 20.46 -25.12
N PHE A 54 -19.05 21.65 -25.71
CA PHE A 54 -20.20 22.12 -26.50
C PHE A 54 -20.43 21.28 -27.77
N CYS A 55 -19.36 20.82 -28.41
CA CYS A 55 -19.46 19.92 -29.56
C CYS A 55 -20.04 18.56 -29.16
N ILE A 56 -19.57 17.99 -28.05
CA ILE A 56 -20.09 16.71 -27.54
C ILE A 56 -21.51 16.85 -27.03
N GLU A 57 -21.89 17.96 -26.38
CA GLU A 57 -23.28 18.24 -25.97
C GLU A 57 -24.25 18.23 -27.16
N TYR A 58 -23.83 18.80 -28.30
CA TYR A 58 -24.62 18.71 -29.54
C TYR A 58 -24.80 17.25 -29.99
N PHE A 59 -23.73 16.45 -29.95
CA PHE A 59 -23.80 15.03 -30.28
C PHE A 59 -24.71 14.25 -29.33
N SER A 60 -24.63 14.53 -28.03
CA SER A 60 -25.49 13.93 -27.00
C SER A 60 -26.97 14.20 -27.26
N ARG A 61 -27.31 15.45 -27.63
CA ARG A 61 -28.68 15.83 -28.00
C ARG A 61 -29.15 15.15 -29.28
N LEU A 62 -28.28 15.05 -30.29
CA LEU A 62 -28.58 14.36 -31.54
C LEU A 62 -28.93 12.89 -31.29
N LEU A 63 -28.12 12.19 -30.50
CA LEU A 63 -28.37 10.78 -30.13
C LEU A 63 -29.68 10.62 -29.36
N ASN A 64 -29.90 11.46 -28.35
CA ASN A 64 -31.11 11.40 -27.53
C ASN A 64 -32.37 11.72 -28.34
N LYS A 65 -32.27 12.62 -29.33
CA LYS A 65 -33.36 12.91 -30.27
C LYS A 65 -33.65 11.68 -31.14
N LYS A 66 -32.64 11.12 -31.81
CA LYS A 66 -32.79 9.93 -32.66
C LYS A 66 -33.31 8.71 -31.90
N ALA A 67 -32.87 8.54 -30.65
CA ALA A 67 -33.33 7.45 -29.79
C ALA A 67 -34.79 7.59 -29.34
N LYS A 68 -35.36 8.79 -29.34
CA LYS A 68 -36.77 9.06 -29.03
C LYS A 68 -37.68 9.00 -30.27
N GLU A 69 -37.17 9.45 -31.42
CA GLU A 69 -37.94 9.55 -32.66
C GLU A 69 -38.05 8.24 -33.44
N GLY A 70 -37.16 7.28 -33.19
CA GLY A 70 -37.06 6.04 -33.95
C GLY A 70 -37.33 4.76 -33.16
N SER A 71 -37.26 3.62 -33.84
CA SER A 71 -37.27 2.26 -33.29
C SER A 71 -35.95 1.87 -32.61
N PHE A 72 -35.31 2.81 -31.93
CA PHE A 72 -34.07 2.57 -31.19
C PHE A 72 -34.37 1.76 -29.93
N ASN A 73 -33.73 0.60 -29.81
CA ASN A 73 -33.82 -0.22 -28.62
C ASN A 73 -32.58 -0.01 -27.75
N TYR A 74 -32.81 0.42 -26.51
CA TYR A 74 -31.76 0.58 -25.52
C TYR A 74 -31.17 -0.78 -25.13
N HIS A 75 -29.90 -0.76 -24.70
CA HIS A 75 -29.33 -1.89 -23.98
C HIS A 75 -30.16 -2.15 -22.71
N LYS A 76 -30.34 -3.43 -22.33
CA LYS A 76 -31.24 -3.84 -21.23
C LYS A 76 -30.98 -3.07 -19.91
N ASP A 77 -29.71 -2.84 -19.59
CA ASP A 77 -29.28 -2.20 -18.33
C ASP A 77 -29.26 -0.67 -18.45
N CYS A 78 -29.44 -0.13 -19.66
CA CYS A 78 -29.46 1.29 -19.96
C CYS A 78 -30.87 1.83 -20.18
N ALA A 79 -31.84 0.94 -20.46
CA ALA A 79 -33.22 1.30 -20.82
C ALA A 79 -33.92 2.11 -19.73
N GLY A 80 -33.79 1.70 -18.46
CA GLY A 80 -34.45 2.39 -17.34
C GLY A 80 -33.97 3.83 -17.12
N LEU A 81 -32.75 4.16 -17.57
CA LEU A 81 -32.16 5.50 -17.47
C LEU A 81 -32.13 6.23 -18.82
N GLY A 82 -32.58 5.61 -19.91
CA GLY A 82 -32.49 6.16 -21.26
C GLY A 82 -31.05 6.43 -21.72
N ILE A 83 -30.08 5.65 -21.24
CA ILE A 83 -28.66 5.89 -21.57
C ILE A 83 -28.36 5.35 -22.97
N THR A 84 -27.94 6.24 -23.87
CA THR A 84 -27.48 5.90 -25.23
C THR A 84 -25.96 5.93 -25.36
N HIS A 85 -25.28 6.74 -24.53
CA HIS A 85 -23.84 6.95 -24.61
C HIS A 85 -23.24 7.41 -23.28
N LEU A 86 -21.93 7.24 -23.15
CA LEU A 86 -21.08 7.88 -22.15
C LEU A 86 -19.91 8.53 -22.88
N ALA A 87 -19.60 9.79 -22.54
CA ALA A 87 -18.52 10.53 -23.17
C ALA A 87 -17.58 11.10 -22.11
N PHE A 88 -16.27 10.93 -22.31
CA PHE A 88 -15.24 11.54 -21.50
C PHE A 88 -14.13 12.05 -22.42
N ALA A 89 -14.07 13.37 -22.61
CA ALA A 89 -13.23 13.98 -23.64
C ALA A 89 -13.46 13.27 -24.99
N ASP A 90 -12.40 12.81 -25.66
CA ASP A 90 -12.45 12.11 -26.94
C ASP A 90 -12.87 10.64 -26.84
N ASP A 91 -12.91 10.06 -25.63
CA ASP A 91 -13.36 8.69 -25.41
C ASP A 91 -14.90 8.62 -25.34
N LEU A 92 -15.50 7.96 -26.34
CA LEU A 92 -16.95 7.79 -26.46
C LEU A 92 -17.34 6.30 -26.40
N MET A 93 -18.28 5.97 -25.52
CA MET A 93 -18.97 4.68 -25.49
C MET A 93 -20.41 4.85 -25.94
N LEU A 94 -20.85 4.02 -26.89
CA LEU A 94 -22.22 3.96 -27.36
C LEU A 94 -22.87 2.65 -26.93
N PHE A 95 -24.12 2.71 -26.50
CA PHE A 95 -24.88 1.59 -25.99
C PHE A 95 -26.19 1.45 -26.74
N SER A 96 -26.45 0.26 -27.26
CA SER A 96 -27.73 -0.11 -27.84
C SER A 96 -28.02 -1.59 -27.59
N ARG A 97 -29.25 -2.02 -27.89
CA ARG A 97 -29.52 -3.43 -28.13
C ARG A 97 -28.77 -3.88 -29.38
N GLY A 98 -28.35 -5.15 -29.40
CA GLY A 98 -27.60 -5.76 -30.50
C GLY A 98 -28.44 -6.11 -31.73
N ASP A 99 -29.41 -5.27 -32.11
CA ASP A 99 -30.16 -5.41 -33.36
C ASP A 99 -29.66 -4.42 -34.42
N LEU A 100 -29.86 -4.77 -35.68
CA LEU A 100 -29.37 -3.99 -36.84
C LEU A 100 -29.88 -2.55 -36.83
N HIS A 101 -31.16 -2.36 -36.49
CA HIS A 101 -31.79 -1.06 -36.54
C HIS A 101 -31.19 -0.09 -35.51
N SER A 102 -31.02 -0.54 -34.26
CA SER A 102 -30.47 0.30 -33.20
C SER A 102 -29.01 0.67 -33.47
N VAL A 103 -28.22 -0.26 -34.03
CA VAL A 103 -26.84 0.01 -34.45
C VAL A 103 -26.81 0.98 -35.63
N GLN A 104 -27.70 0.84 -36.62
CA GLN A 104 -27.82 1.78 -37.74
C GLN A 104 -28.06 3.20 -37.24
N VAL A 105 -28.99 3.39 -36.30
CA VAL A 105 -29.29 4.71 -35.74
C VAL A 105 -28.06 5.37 -35.12
N LEU A 106 -27.21 4.59 -34.42
CA LEU A 106 -25.95 5.09 -33.86
C LEU A 106 -24.95 5.46 -34.95
N MET A 107 -24.78 4.61 -35.96
CA MET A 107 -23.86 4.87 -37.07
C MET A 107 -24.28 6.10 -37.88
N ASP A 108 -25.58 6.27 -38.15
CA ASP A 108 -26.11 7.44 -38.83
C ASP A 108 -25.96 8.72 -38.00
N ALA A 109 -26.03 8.62 -36.67
CA ALA A 109 -25.79 9.76 -35.79
C ALA A 109 -24.32 10.18 -35.83
N LEU A 110 -23.40 9.21 -35.81
CA LEU A 110 -21.96 9.43 -35.90
C LEU A 110 -21.57 10.04 -37.24
N ASP A 111 -22.09 9.52 -38.35
CA ASP A 111 -21.82 10.06 -39.69
C ASP A 111 -22.36 11.48 -39.85
N HIS A 112 -23.59 11.74 -39.39
CA HIS A 112 -24.15 13.09 -39.37
C HIS A 112 -23.29 14.05 -38.53
N PHE A 113 -22.87 13.62 -37.34
CA PHE A 113 -22.01 14.43 -36.48
C PHE A 113 -20.65 14.71 -37.11
N SER A 114 -20.03 13.72 -37.76
CA SER A 114 -18.77 13.88 -38.48
C SER A 114 -18.89 14.93 -39.59
N ARG A 115 -19.96 14.89 -40.38
CA ARG A 115 -20.22 15.87 -41.45
C ARG A 115 -20.43 17.29 -40.93
N VAL A 116 -21.12 17.46 -39.80
CA VAL A 116 -21.41 18.79 -39.24
C VAL A 116 -20.23 19.37 -38.47
N SER A 117 -19.54 18.55 -37.67
CA SER A 117 -18.44 19.00 -36.81
C SER A 117 -17.08 19.00 -37.48
N GLY A 118 -16.90 18.21 -38.54
CA GLY A 118 -15.61 17.92 -39.14
C GLY A 118 -14.74 16.96 -38.31
N LEU A 119 -15.26 16.40 -37.20
CA LEU A 119 -14.57 15.42 -36.37
C LEU A 119 -14.78 14.01 -36.92
N THR A 120 -13.70 13.36 -37.32
CA THR A 120 -13.73 12.00 -37.84
C THR A 120 -13.42 10.98 -36.74
N LEU A 121 -14.17 9.87 -36.71
CA LEU A 121 -13.83 8.72 -35.88
C LEU A 121 -12.49 8.12 -36.31
N ASN A 122 -11.80 7.48 -35.37
CA ASN A 122 -10.57 6.76 -35.65
C ASN A 122 -10.86 5.25 -35.73
N PRO A 123 -10.96 4.64 -36.92
CA PRO A 123 -11.34 3.24 -37.07
C PRO A 123 -10.35 2.27 -36.42
N THR A 124 -9.09 2.68 -36.27
CA THR A 124 -8.05 1.85 -35.64
C THR A 124 -8.15 1.81 -34.11
N LYS A 125 -8.80 2.82 -33.50
CA LYS A 125 -9.03 2.90 -32.06
C LYS A 125 -10.46 2.50 -31.67
N SER A 126 -11.41 2.67 -32.58
CA SER A 126 -12.81 2.29 -32.40
C SER A 126 -12.97 0.78 -32.47
N ASN A 127 -13.74 0.22 -31.54
CA ASN A 127 -14.04 -1.21 -31.50
C ASN A 127 -15.52 -1.40 -31.19
N ILE A 128 -16.11 -2.46 -31.75
CA ILE A 128 -17.47 -2.88 -31.41
C ILE A 128 -17.43 -4.11 -30.49
N PHE A 129 -18.11 -4.03 -29.36
CA PHE A 129 -18.18 -5.10 -28.36
C PHE A 129 -19.58 -5.70 -28.37
N LEU A 130 -19.65 -7.02 -28.55
CA LEU A 130 -20.90 -7.75 -28.63
C LEU A 130 -21.01 -8.73 -27.46
N ALA A 131 -22.11 -8.64 -26.72
CA ALA A 131 -22.38 -9.48 -25.55
C ALA A 131 -23.74 -10.20 -25.67
N GLY A 132 -23.88 -11.32 -24.95
CA GLY A 132 -25.12 -12.10 -24.93
C GLY A 132 -25.35 -12.97 -26.16
N LYS A 133 -26.62 -13.19 -26.52
CA LYS A 133 -27.06 -14.14 -27.58
C LYS A 133 -26.52 -13.82 -28.97
N TYR A 134 -26.09 -12.58 -29.22
CA TYR A 134 -25.57 -12.13 -30.52
C TYR A 134 -24.06 -12.27 -30.65
N ARG A 135 -23.40 -12.97 -29.72
CA ARG A 135 -21.94 -13.14 -29.72
C ARG A 135 -21.44 -13.90 -30.96
N ASP A 136 -22.22 -14.82 -31.52
CA ASP A 136 -21.72 -15.77 -32.54
C ASP A 136 -22.37 -15.62 -33.92
N SER A 137 -23.33 -14.71 -34.10
CA SER A 137 -24.12 -14.58 -35.36
C SER A 137 -24.18 -13.15 -35.93
N SER A 138 -23.15 -12.34 -35.72
CA SER A 138 -23.21 -10.87 -35.86
C SER A 138 -22.38 -10.28 -37.00
N HIS A 139 -22.13 -11.04 -38.07
CA HIS A 139 -21.44 -10.53 -39.26
C HIS A 139 -22.10 -9.27 -39.85
N ALA A 140 -23.43 -9.21 -39.88
CA ALA A 140 -24.16 -8.06 -40.39
C ALA A 140 -23.92 -6.78 -39.56
N LEU A 141 -23.81 -6.90 -38.22
CA LEU A 141 -23.54 -5.76 -37.34
C LEU A 141 -22.10 -5.25 -37.51
N LEU A 142 -21.14 -6.17 -37.65
CA LEU A 142 -19.75 -5.81 -37.87
C LEU A 142 -19.56 -5.12 -39.23
N ALA A 143 -20.22 -5.63 -40.28
CA ALA A 143 -20.21 -5.02 -41.60
C ALA A 143 -20.83 -3.61 -41.57
N LEU A 144 -21.94 -3.45 -40.84
CA LEU A 144 -22.61 -2.16 -40.70
C LEU A 144 -21.74 -1.11 -39.99
N ALA A 145 -21.14 -1.47 -38.85
CA ALA A 145 -20.36 -0.54 -38.05
C ALA A 145 -18.97 -0.25 -38.66
N SER A 146 -18.44 -1.15 -39.48
CA SER A 146 -17.08 -1.07 -40.05
C SER A 146 -15.98 -0.91 -38.99
N PHE A 147 -16.22 -1.37 -37.76
CA PHE A 147 -15.23 -1.41 -36.69
C PHE A 147 -14.76 -2.84 -36.43
N PRO A 148 -13.48 -3.03 -36.07
CA PRO A 148 -13.01 -4.32 -35.60
C PRO A 148 -13.79 -4.76 -34.36
N ARG A 149 -14.00 -6.07 -34.26
CA ARG A 149 -14.63 -6.68 -33.10
C ARG A 149 -13.68 -6.64 -31.90
N GLY A 150 -14.06 -5.93 -30.86
CA GLY A 150 -13.34 -5.90 -29.59
C GLY A 150 -13.62 -7.13 -28.73
N GLN A 151 -12.70 -7.41 -27.80
CA GLN A 151 -12.86 -8.45 -26.78
C GLN A 151 -12.68 -7.84 -25.38
N LEU A 152 -13.52 -8.28 -24.43
CA LEU A 152 -13.37 -7.93 -23.02
C LEU A 152 -12.45 -8.96 -22.32
N PRO A 153 -11.65 -8.55 -21.33
CA PRO A 153 -11.56 -7.20 -20.77
C PRO A 153 -10.75 -6.22 -21.64
N VAL A 154 -11.20 -4.96 -21.72
CA VAL A 154 -10.51 -3.86 -22.44
C VAL A 154 -10.14 -2.74 -21.47
N ARG A 155 -9.08 -1.98 -21.76
CA ARG A 155 -8.75 -0.80 -20.96
C ARG A 155 -9.61 0.40 -21.41
N TYR A 156 -10.29 1.03 -20.46
CA TYR A 156 -11.06 2.27 -20.65
C TYR A 156 -10.72 3.25 -19.53
N LEU A 157 -10.38 4.50 -19.88
CA LEU A 157 -9.95 5.54 -18.92
C LEU A 157 -8.84 5.06 -17.96
N GLY A 158 -7.94 4.20 -18.45
CA GLY A 158 -6.84 3.63 -17.67
C GLY A 158 -7.20 2.43 -16.77
N LEU A 159 -8.47 2.01 -16.73
CA LEU A 159 -8.97 0.90 -15.91
C LEU A 159 -9.46 -0.28 -16.78
N PRO A 160 -9.38 -1.53 -16.28
CA PRO A 160 -9.94 -2.68 -16.98
C PRO A 160 -11.47 -2.67 -16.89
N LEU A 161 -12.11 -2.66 -18.06
CA LEU A 161 -13.53 -2.89 -18.22
C LEU A 161 -13.74 -4.37 -18.50
N ALA A 162 -14.20 -5.11 -17.49
CA ALA A 162 -14.45 -6.54 -17.53
C ALA A 162 -15.96 -6.83 -17.43
N SER A 163 -16.41 -7.91 -18.08
CA SER A 163 -17.81 -8.38 -17.97
C SER A 163 -18.08 -9.20 -16.70
N GLN A 164 -17.03 -9.57 -15.97
CA GLN A 164 -17.09 -10.38 -14.76
C GLN A 164 -16.44 -9.63 -13.58
N ARG A 165 -16.62 -10.16 -12.36
CA ARG A 165 -15.89 -9.67 -11.19
C ARG A 165 -14.39 -9.75 -11.45
N ILE A 166 -13.72 -8.63 -11.21
CA ILE A 166 -12.30 -8.47 -11.44
C ILE A 166 -11.51 -9.43 -10.55
N SER A 167 -10.67 -10.21 -11.22
CA SER A 167 -9.78 -11.20 -10.63
C SER A 167 -8.41 -10.58 -10.33
N GLU A 168 -7.56 -11.33 -9.62
CA GLU A 168 -6.17 -10.91 -9.34
C GLU A 168 -5.37 -10.58 -10.60
N LYS A 169 -5.63 -11.28 -11.70
CA LYS A 169 -4.94 -11.05 -12.98
C LYS A 169 -5.23 -9.67 -13.55
N ASP A 170 -6.43 -9.14 -13.30
CA ASP A 170 -6.89 -7.86 -13.83
C ASP A 170 -6.25 -6.66 -13.10
N PHE A 171 -5.69 -6.87 -11.90
CA PHE A 171 -4.87 -5.87 -11.19
C PHE A 171 -3.39 -5.87 -11.62
N SER A 172 -2.96 -6.79 -12.49
CA SER A 172 -1.58 -6.79 -13.02
C SER A 172 -1.13 -5.44 -13.58
N PRO A 173 -1.95 -4.68 -14.34
CA PRO A 173 -1.56 -3.37 -14.83
C PRO A 173 -1.32 -2.34 -13.71
N LEU A 174 -2.08 -2.40 -12.61
CA LEU A 174 -1.86 -1.57 -11.43
C LEU A 174 -0.50 -1.90 -10.81
N PHE A 175 -0.22 -3.18 -10.58
CA PHE A 175 1.07 -3.60 -10.01
C PHE A 175 2.24 -3.19 -10.90
N LYS A 176 2.16 -3.40 -12.21
CA LYS A 176 3.19 -2.96 -13.16
C LYS A 176 3.41 -1.45 -13.15
N THR A 177 2.34 -0.66 -12.99
CA THR A 177 2.42 0.79 -12.89
C THR A 177 3.17 1.20 -11.62
N VAL A 178 2.79 0.63 -10.47
CA VAL A 178 3.44 0.85 -9.17
C VAL A 178 4.92 0.42 -9.23
N GLU A 179 5.20 -0.80 -9.67
CA GLU A 179 6.56 -1.34 -9.85
C GLU A 179 7.39 -0.48 -10.79
N GLY A 180 6.80 0.01 -11.89
CA GLY A 180 7.46 0.91 -12.83
C GLY A 180 7.88 2.24 -12.18
N TYR A 181 7.01 2.86 -11.39
CA TYR A 181 7.37 4.06 -10.62
C TYR A 181 8.48 3.78 -9.60
N LEU A 182 8.32 2.74 -8.79
CA LEU A 182 9.28 2.40 -7.74
C LEU A 182 10.66 2.04 -8.33
N SER A 183 10.70 1.34 -9.47
CA SER A 183 11.94 0.98 -10.16
C SER A 183 12.65 2.23 -10.70
N LYS A 184 11.89 3.14 -11.32
CA LYS A 184 12.43 4.43 -11.79
C LYS A 184 12.97 5.28 -10.64
N TRP A 185 12.28 5.34 -9.50
CA TRP A 185 12.77 6.12 -8.36
C TRP A 185 13.90 5.45 -7.60
N SER A 186 14.07 4.14 -7.73
CA SER A 186 15.17 3.42 -7.10
C SER A 186 16.53 3.79 -7.68
N THR A 187 16.58 4.31 -8.91
CA THR A 187 17.82 4.82 -9.53
C THR A 187 18.21 6.21 -8.99
N LEU A 188 17.28 6.93 -8.37
CA LEU A 188 17.50 8.26 -7.82
C LEU A 188 18.13 8.16 -6.42
N LYS A 189 19.13 9.01 -6.14
CA LYS A 189 19.74 9.14 -4.81
C LYS A 189 18.83 9.95 -3.88
N LEU A 190 17.77 9.31 -3.39
CA LEU A 190 16.76 9.95 -2.53
C LEU A 190 16.96 9.62 -1.05
N SER A 191 16.68 10.61 -0.19
CA SER A 191 16.56 10.40 1.25
C SER A 191 15.32 9.55 1.57
N TYR A 192 15.27 8.97 2.77
CA TYR A 192 14.08 8.25 3.23
C TYR A 192 12.82 9.12 3.18
N ALA A 193 12.92 10.38 3.61
CA ALA A 193 11.81 11.33 3.56
C ALA A 193 11.34 11.58 2.12
N GLY A 194 12.28 11.74 1.17
CA GLY A 194 11.94 11.89 -0.25
C GLY A 194 11.27 10.65 -0.84
N ARG A 195 11.72 9.44 -0.47
CA ARG A 195 11.06 8.20 -0.89
C ARG A 195 9.65 8.07 -0.32
N LEU A 196 9.46 8.41 0.95
CA LEU A 196 8.14 8.39 1.60
C LEU A 196 7.19 9.39 0.93
N GLU A 197 7.68 10.57 0.57
CA GLU A 197 6.86 11.59 -0.08
C GLU A 197 6.42 11.15 -1.48
N LEU A 198 7.30 10.52 -2.27
CA LEU A 198 6.91 9.96 -3.57
C LEU A 198 5.84 8.87 -3.45
N VAL A 199 5.94 8.01 -2.45
CA VAL A 199 4.92 6.98 -2.17
C VAL A 199 3.58 7.64 -1.83
N ARG A 200 3.58 8.65 -0.97
CA ARG A 200 2.36 9.36 -0.57
C ARG A 200 1.74 10.16 -1.70
N ALA A 201 2.52 10.96 -2.43
CA ALA A 201 2.00 11.84 -3.46
C ALA A 201 1.52 11.07 -4.70
N VAL A 202 2.24 10.02 -5.11
CA VAL A 202 2.00 9.35 -6.39
C VAL A 202 1.36 7.98 -6.21
N ILE A 203 1.97 7.08 -5.42
CA ILE A 203 1.45 5.71 -5.32
C ILE A 203 0.08 5.68 -4.63
N GLN A 204 -0.11 6.48 -3.58
CA GLN A 204 -1.41 6.59 -2.93
C GLN A 204 -2.46 7.16 -3.89
N GLY A 205 -2.13 8.15 -4.72
CA GLY A 205 -3.03 8.68 -5.75
C GLY A 205 -3.43 7.63 -6.79
N VAL A 206 -2.46 6.87 -7.30
CA VAL A 206 -2.71 5.76 -8.25
C VAL A 206 -3.59 4.68 -7.62
N GLN A 207 -3.30 4.29 -6.38
CA GLN A 207 -4.10 3.33 -5.64
C GLN A 207 -5.53 3.83 -5.43
N SER A 208 -5.69 5.06 -4.95
CA SER A 208 -7.00 5.67 -4.72
C SER A 208 -7.84 5.73 -5.99
N PHE A 209 -7.25 6.05 -7.15
CA PHE A 209 -7.95 6.04 -8.43
C PHE A 209 -8.55 4.68 -8.77
N TRP A 210 -7.82 3.58 -8.56
CA TRP A 210 -8.32 2.22 -8.82
C TRP A 210 -9.39 1.79 -7.80
N LEU A 211 -9.21 2.14 -6.53
CA LEU A 211 -10.13 1.76 -5.45
C LEU A 211 -11.46 2.52 -5.46
N GLN A 212 -11.53 3.66 -6.15
CA GLN A 212 -12.80 4.38 -6.36
C GLN A 212 -13.77 3.60 -7.26
N VAL A 213 -13.25 2.75 -8.15
CA VAL A 213 -14.07 2.03 -9.14
C VAL A 213 -14.30 0.58 -8.75
N PHE A 214 -13.33 -0.07 -8.09
CA PHE A 214 -13.42 -1.48 -7.73
C PHE A 214 -13.51 -1.68 -6.23
N PRO A 215 -14.33 -2.65 -5.76
CA PRO A 215 -14.45 -2.95 -4.34
C PRO A 215 -13.09 -3.32 -3.74
N VAL A 216 -12.85 -2.88 -2.51
CA VAL A 216 -11.54 -2.96 -1.83
C VAL A 216 -11.14 -4.42 -1.61
N GLN A 217 -10.18 -4.90 -2.40
CA GLN A 217 -9.61 -6.24 -2.24
C GLN A 217 -8.34 -6.18 -1.36
N LYS A 218 -8.38 -6.84 -0.19
CA LYS A 218 -7.30 -6.78 0.82
C LYS A 218 -5.93 -7.21 0.27
N TYR A 219 -5.89 -8.24 -0.57
CA TYR A 219 -4.62 -8.72 -1.13
C TYR A 219 -3.92 -7.69 -2.03
N VAL A 220 -4.68 -6.85 -2.76
CA VAL A 220 -4.12 -5.78 -3.62
C VAL A 220 -3.40 -4.76 -2.74
N LEU A 221 -4.04 -4.37 -1.63
CA LEU A 221 -3.46 -3.46 -0.65
C LEU A 221 -2.19 -4.05 -0.03
N ASP A 222 -2.24 -5.32 0.38
CA ASP A 222 -1.10 -6.00 0.99
C ASP A 222 0.08 -6.09 0.01
N ARG A 223 -0.19 -6.36 -1.27
CA ARG A 223 0.84 -6.43 -2.32
C ARG A 223 1.47 -5.06 -2.60
N ILE A 224 0.66 -4.01 -2.79
CA ILE A 224 1.17 -2.63 -2.98
C ILE A 224 1.98 -2.20 -1.76
N THR A 225 1.49 -2.51 -0.56
CA THR A 225 2.19 -2.19 0.69
C THR A 225 3.54 -2.91 0.75
N SER A 226 3.60 -4.18 0.34
CA SER A 226 4.86 -4.94 0.25
C SER A 226 5.85 -4.28 -0.71
N LEU A 227 5.41 -3.88 -1.91
CA LEU A 227 6.23 -3.17 -2.88
C LEU A 227 6.78 -1.85 -2.32
N CYS A 228 5.92 -1.04 -1.69
CA CYS A 228 6.31 0.22 -1.08
C CYS A 228 7.29 0.02 0.08
N ARG A 229 7.09 -1.01 0.93
CA ARG A 229 8.03 -1.36 2.00
C ARG A 229 9.39 -1.72 1.43
N ASN A 230 9.44 -2.54 0.38
CA ASN A 230 10.70 -2.93 -0.26
C ASN A 230 11.43 -1.72 -0.87
N PHE A 231 10.71 -0.74 -1.41
CA PHE A 231 11.31 0.51 -1.91
C PHE A 231 11.84 1.41 -0.79
N LEU A 232 11.09 1.58 0.30
CA LEU A 232 11.46 2.44 1.42
C LEU A 232 12.67 1.90 2.19
N TRP A 233 12.67 0.60 2.48
CA TRP A 233 13.66 -0.04 3.35
C TRP A 233 14.76 -0.79 2.58
N GLY A 234 14.56 -1.00 1.28
CA GLY A 234 15.31 -1.99 0.50
C GLY A 234 14.94 -3.43 0.90
N SER A 235 15.27 -4.40 0.06
CA SER A 235 15.30 -5.84 0.45
C SER A 235 16.27 -6.13 1.61
N LYS A 236 17.01 -5.11 2.06
CA LYS A 236 17.90 -5.11 3.22
C LYS A 236 17.21 -4.59 4.49
N LEU A 237 15.94 -4.95 4.75
CA LEU A 237 15.42 -5.05 6.12
C LEU A 237 16.40 -5.81 7.04
N ALA A 238 17.25 -6.64 6.44
CA ALA A 238 18.34 -7.34 7.08
C ALA A 238 19.45 -6.48 7.73
N LYS A 239 19.58 -5.16 7.48
CA LYS A 239 20.71 -4.34 8.00
C LYS A 239 20.30 -3.00 8.63
N TRP A 240 19.14 -2.92 9.28
CA TRP A 240 18.82 -1.73 10.07
C TRP A 240 19.71 -1.67 11.32
N GLN A 241 20.55 -0.64 11.43
CA GLN A 241 21.35 -0.38 12.64
C GLN A 241 20.77 0.81 13.42
N PRO A 242 20.65 0.69 14.75
CA PRO A 242 20.07 1.75 15.56
C PRO A 242 20.99 2.97 15.67
N LYS A 243 20.44 4.18 15.50
CA LYS A 243 21.16 5.46 15.70
C LYS A 243 21.14 5.88 17.17
N LYS A 244 22.06 6.76 17.60
CA LYS A 244 22.15 7.27 18.99
C LYS A 244 20.82 7.81 19.53
N ARG A 245 20.02 8.44 18.69
CA ARG A 245 18.70 9.04 18.99
C ARG A 245 17.52 8.06 19.07
N ASN A 246 17.70 6.79 18.70
CA ASN A 246 16.61 5.81 18.75
C ASN A 246 16.32 5.37 20.18
N SER A 247 15.07 4.97 20.43
CA SER A 247 14.63 4.48 21.74
C SER A 247 15.44 3.25 22.19
N VAL A 248 15.58 3.10 23.51
CA VAL A 248 16.26 1.96 24.13
C VAL A 248 15.62 0.64 23.70
N LEU A 249 14.29 0.62 23.55
CA LEU A 249 13.54 -0.54 23.08
C LEU A 249 13.97 -0.97 21.66
N LEU A 250 14.05 -0.03 20.72
CA LEU A 250 14.45 -0.33 19.34
C LEU A 250 15.91 -0.79 19.24
N LYS A 251 16.79 -0.20 20.07
CA LYS A 251 18.18 -0.67 20.22
C LYS A 251 18.23 -2.10 20.75
N ARG A 252 17.45 -2.42 21.78
CA ARG A 252 17.35 -3.77 22.35
C ARG A 252 16.80 -4.78 21.35
N LEU A 253 15.77 -4.43 20.59
CA LEU A 253 15.19 -5.31 19.56
C LEU A 253 16.19 -5.61 18.44
N ALA A 254 16.95 -4.60 17.98
CA ALA A 254 18.01 -4.83 17.01
C ALA A 254 19.11 -5.74 17.56
N HIS A 255 19.52 -5.54 18.82
CA HIS A 255 20.51 -6.41 19.46
C HIS A 255 20.02 -7.86 19.61
N VAL A 256 18.78 -8.07 20.06
CA VAL A 256 18.19 -9.41 20.15
C VAL A 256 18.11 -10.08 18.78
N ARG A 257 17.79 -9.31 17.73
CA ARG A 257 17.79 -9.80 16.36
C ARG A 257 19.18 -10.24 15.91
N GLU A 258 20.24 -9.48 16.18
CA GLU A 258 21.62 -9.87 15.86
C GLU A 258 22.03 -11.16 16.58
N LEU A 259 21.66 -11.29 17.86
CA LEU A 259 21.90 -12.52 18.63
C LEU A 259 21.15 -13.73 18.07
N LEU A 260 19.91 -13.55 17.59
CA LEU A 260 19.14 -14.60 16.91
C LEU A 260 19.85 -15.06 15.64
N VAL A 261 20.29 -14.10 14.81
CA VAL A 261 21.01 -14.40 13.56
C VAL A 261 22.31 -15.15 13.87
N GLN A 262 23.10 -14.71 14.84
CA GLN A 262 24.35 -15.38 15.22
C GLN A 262 24.12 -16.81 15.74
N LYS A 263 23.12 -17.03 16.61
CA LYS A 263 22.85 -18.36 17.17
C LYS A 263 22.24 -19.34 16.17
N LEU A 264 21.41 -18.86 15.26
CA LEU A 264 20.69 -19.71 14.29
C LEU A 264 21.45 -19.90 12.98
N ALA A 265 22.34 -18.98 12.59
CA ALA A 265 23.16 -19.10 11.38
C ALA A 265 24.14 -20.28 11.44
N ASN A 266 24.55 -20.71 12.64
CA ASN A 266 25.43 -21.87 12.81
C ASN A 266 24.72 -23.21 12.57
N CYS A 267 23.40 -23.24 12.44
CA CYS A 267 22.63 -24.48 12.49
C CYS A 267 21.95 -24.91 11.18
N ASN A 268 21.85 -24.08 10.11
CA ASN A 268 21.39 -24.49 8.78
C ASN A 268 21.41 -23.32 7.76
N SER A 269 21.50 -23.65 6.47
CA SER A 269 21.55 -22.70 5.35
C SER A 269 20.23 -21.95 5.03
N ASN A 270 19.15 -22.17 5.79
CA ASN A 270 17.88 -21.45 5.60
C ASN A 270 17.24 -21.02 6.93
N MET A 271 17.17 -19.70 7.15
CA MET A 271 16.73 -19.06 8.40
C MET A 271 15.24 -19.30 8.69
N ASP A 272 14.41 -19.46 7.67
CA ASP A 272 12.97 -19.70 7.82
C ASP A 272 12.69 -21.09 8.43
N MET A 273 13.48 -22.11 8.06
CA MET A 273 13.40 -23.44 8.68
C MET A 273 13.93 -23.44 10.12
N ALA A 274 14.99 -22.69 10.39
CA ALA A 274 15.57 -22.57 11.73
C ALA A 274 14.64 -21.85 12.73
N MET A 275 13.75 -20.97 12.23
CA MET A 275 12.80 -20.20 13.05
C MET A 275 11.51 -20.97 13.37
N GLN A 276 11.13 -21.99 12.58
CA GLN A 276 9.88 -22.73 12.78
C GLN A 276 9.67 -23.29 14.21
N PRO A 277 10.68 -23.86 14.89
CA PRO A 277 10.50 -24.37 16.25
C PRO A 277 10.13 -23.29 17.29
N TYR A 278 10.45 -22.03 17.00
CA TYR A 278 10.27 -20.88 17.89
C TYR A 278 9.00 -20.06 17.58
N CYS A 279 8.27 -20.42 16.52
CA CYS A 279 7.06 -19.74 16.07
C CYS A 279 5.81 -20.62 16.23
N SER A 280 4.65 -20.00 16.46
CA SER A 280 3.32 -20.63 16.32
C SER A 280 2.40 -19.66 15.59
N ALA A 281 1.70 -20.14 14.55
CA ALA A 281 0.83 -19.33 13.70
C ALA A 281 1.48 -18.03 13.16
N GLY A 282 2.79 -18.07 12.88
CA GLY A 282 3.55 -16.91 12.40
C GLY A 282 4.02 -15.92 13.47
N PHE A 283 3.71 -16.15 14.75
CA PHE A 283 4.17 -15.35 15.88
C PHE A 283 5.29 -16.03 16.67
N LEU A 284 6.27 -15.26 17.12
CA LEU A 284 7.36 -15.74 17.98
C LEU A 284 6.85 -16.05 19.39
N ILE A 285 7.25 -17.19 19.96
CA ILE A 285 6.91 -17.59 21.32
C ILE A 285 7.99 -17.08 22.29
N PRO A 286 7.72 -16.09 23.16
CA PRO A 286 8.75 -15.45 24.00
C PRO A 286 9.50 -16.42 24.91
N ARG A 287 8.81 -17.43 25.46
CA ARG A 287 9.42 -18.45 26.33
C ARG A 287 10.52 -19.24 25.61
N LYS A 288 10.24 -19.70 24.39
CA LYS A 288 11.21 -20.50 23.61
C LYS A 288 12.43 -19.67 23.22
N ILE A 289 12.23 -18.41 22.88
CA ILE A 289 13.33 -17.47 22.60
C ILE A 289 14.14 -17.17 23.85
N TYR A 290 13.48 -16.97 24.99
CA TYR A 290 14.16 -16.77 26.26
C TYR A 290 15.01 -17.98 26.65
N ASP A 291 14.49 -19.20 26.49
CA ASP A 291 15.21 -20.44 26.74
C ASP A 291 16.40 -20.64 25.77
N LEU A 292 16.30 -20.16 24.53
CA LEU A 292 17.41 -20.17 23.56
C LEU A 292 18.57 -19.26 23.99
N PHE A 293 18.26 -18.10 24.60
CA PHE A 293 19.28 -17.14 25.02
C PHE A 293 19.85 -17.40 26.40
N ARG A 294 19.05 -17.95 27.32
CA ARG A 294 19.44 -18.13 28.70
C ARG A 294 20.55 -19.20 28.84
N ALA A 295 21.62 -18.84 29.54
CA ALA A 295 22.60 -19.83 30.01
C ALA A 295 21.95 -20.74 31.06
N LYS A 296 21.89 -22.05 30.78
CA LYS A 296 21.44 -23.05 31.75
C LYS A 296 22.59 -23.37 32.70
N ALA A 297 22.62 -22.70 33.85
CA ALA A 297 23.49 -23.07 34.96
C ALA A 297 22.82 -24.20 35.77
N ASN A 298 23.61 -25.12 36.32
CA ASN A 298 23.09 -26.15 37.22
C ASN A 298 22.38 -25.47 38.41
N PRO A 299 21.14 -25.87 38.73
CA PRO A 299 20.42 -25.31 39.86
C PRO A 299 21.24 -25.55 41.12
N LYS A 300 21.57 -24.47 41.83
CA LYS A 300 22.31 -24.61 43.09
C LYS A 300 21.38 -25.27 44.12
N PRO A 301 21.84 -26.22 44.96
CA PRO A 301 20.99 -26.97 45.88
C PRO A 301 20.10 -26.10 46.78
N TRP A 302 20.59 -24.93 47.21
CA TRP A 302 19.84 -23.97 48.03
C TRP A 302 18.64 -23.35 47.32
N MET A 303 18.57 -23.37 45.98
CA MET A 303 17.44 -22.79 45.23
C MET A 303 16.14 -23.56 45.50
N ALA A 304 16.22 -24.89 45.62
CA ALA A 304 15.04 -25.70 45.94
C ALA A 304 14.49 -25.40 47.34
N PHE A 305 15.35 -24.96 48.26
CA PHE A 305 14.94 -24.63 49.62
C PHE A 305 14.15 -23.33 49.70
N ILE A 306 14.57 -22.29 48.95
CA ILE A 306 13.97 -20.96 49.06
C ILE A 306 12.71 -20.77 48.21
N TRP A 307 12.49 -21.62 47.20
CA TRP A 307 11.37 -21.52 46.25
C TRP A 307 10.27 -22.56 46.53
N GLN A 308 9.92 -22.74 47.80
CA GLN A 308 8.82 -23.62 48.23
C GLN A 308 7.49 -22.86 48.26
N SER A 309 6.39 -23.53 47.91
CA SER A 309 5.06 -22.90 47.77
C SER A 309 4.50 -22.28 49.06
N PHE A 310 4.94 -22.76 50.22
CA PHE A 310 4.54 -22.24 51.53
C PHE A 310 5.31 -20.99 51.97
N ILE A 311 6.41 -20.62 51.28
CA ILE A 311 7.19 -19.43 51.59
C ILE A 311 6.61 -18.26 50.79
N PRO A 312 6.24 -17.13 51.43
CA PRO A 312 5.77 -15.95 50.71
C PRO A 312 6.82 -15.47 49.69
N PRO A 313 6.44 -15.15 48.44
CA PRO A 313 7.40 -14.79 47.38
C PRO A 313 8.35 -13.64 47.74
N LYS A 314 7.89 -12.68 48.55
CA LYS A 314 8.72 -11.57 49.05
C LYS A 314 9.89 -12.07 49.91
N CYS A 315 9.66 -13.09 50.75
CA CYS A 315 10.69 -13.68 51.60
C CYS A 315 11.68 -14.48 50.75
N SER A 316 11.19 -15.33 49.83
CA SER A 316 12.03 -16.09 48.90
C SER A 316 12.94 -15.19 48.07
N PHE A 317 12.40 -14.07 47.56
CA PHE A 317 13.16 -13.12 46.75
C PHE A 317 14.22 -12.37 47.58
N THR A 318 13.88 -11.98 48.80
CA THR A 318 14.81 -11.31 49.73
C THR A 318 15.97 -12.23 50.10
N ILE A 319 15.68 -13.49 50.45
CA ILE A 319 16.69 -14.50 50.76
C ILE A 319 17.54 -14.82 49.51
N TRP A 320 16.93 -14.90 48.33
CA TRP A 320 17.67 -15.08 47.07
C TRP A 320 18.65 -13.94 46.78
N LEU A 321 18.26 -12.68 47.06
CA LEU A 321 19.14 -11.53 46.93
C LEU A 321 20.26 -11.55 47.98
N ALA A 322 19.94 -11.89 49.23
CA ALA A 322 20.91 -12.02 50.32
C ALA A 322 21.97 -13.09 50.00
N LEU A 323 21.55 -14.30 49.58
CA LEU A 323 22.47 -15.38 49.18
C LEU A 323 23.32 -15.04 47.95
N ARG A 324 22.90 -14.07 47.13
CA ARG A 324 23.68 -13.54 46.01
C ARG A 324 24.53 -12.32 46.37
N ARG A 325 24.49 -11.86 47.63
CA ARG A 325 25.08 -10.60 48.12
C ARG A 325 24.64 -9.38 47.29
N ARG A 326 23.39 -9.39 46.82
CA ARG A 326 22.77 -8.33 46.01
C ARG A 326 21.62 -7.61 46.73
N LEU A 327 21.50 -7.83 48.04
CA LEU A 327 20.58 -7.05 48.85
C LEU A 327 21.07 -5.59 48.87
N PRO A 328 20.18 -4.58 48.78
CA PRO A 328 20.56 -3.17 48.82
C PRO A 328 20.98 -2.74 50.25
N THR A 329 22.06 -3.32 50.76
CA THR A 329 22.73 -2.91 51.99
C THR A 329 23.47 -1.60 51.74
N LYS A 330 23.72 -0.79 52.79
CA LYS A 330 24.45 0.48 52.62
C LYS A 330 25.84 0.29 52.00
N THR A 331 26.51 -0.82 52.30
CA THR A 331 27.75 -1.24 51.63
C THR A 331 27.59 -1.44 50.12
N ASN A 332 26.52 -2.09 49.67
CA ASN A 332 26.24 -2.28 48.24
C ASN A 332 25.70 -1.01 47.55
N LEU A 333 25.35 0.01 48.32
CA LEU A 333 24.86 1.31 47.88
C LEU A 333 25.89 2.43 48.07
N GLU A 334 27.17 2.11 48.24
CA GLU A 334 28.27 3.08 48.39
C GLU A 334 28.25 4.18 47.31
N PHE A 335 27.89 3.82 46.07
CA PHE A 335 27.79 4.76 44.95
C PHE A 335 26.75 5.89 45.14
N LEU A 336 25.83 5.75 46.10
CA LEU A 336 24.86 6.78 46.47
C LEU A 336 25.38 7.73 47.56
N GLY A 337 26.59 7.52 48.10
CA GLY A 337 27.20 8.40 49.11
C GLY A 337 26.54 8.36 50.49
N VAL A 338 25.87 7.25 50.84
CA VAL A 338 25.16 7.08 52.11
C VAL A 338 26.13 6.60 53.21
N PRO A 339 26.03 7.08 54.47
CA PRO A 339 26.85 6.58 55.58
C PRO A 339 26.68 5.07 55.75
N MET A 340 27.79 4.33 55.82
CA MET A 340 27.78 2.86 55.73
C MET A 340 27.50 2.13 57.05
N GLU A 341 27.44 2.86 58.16
CA GLU A 341 27.17 2.31 59.49
C GLU A 341 25.78 1.68 59.55
N CYS A 342 25.66 0.52 60.18
CA CYS A 342 24.39 -0.17 60.39
C CYS A 342 23.44 0.69 61.21
N THR A 343 22.22 0.92 60.69
CA THR A 343 21.20 1.68 61.42
C THR A 343 20.71 1.01 62.71
N PHE A 344 20.94 -0.30 62.87
CA PHE A 344 20.44 -1.05 64.02
C PHE A 344 21.43 -1.09 65.19
N CYS A 345 22.73 -1.20 64.93
CA CYS A 345 23.75 -1.29 65.99
C CYS A 345 24.68 -0.08 66.06
N ALA A 346 24.76 0.75 65.02
CA ALA A 346 25.65 1.92 64.90
C ALA A 346 27.16 1.65 65.19
N GLN A 347 27.59 0.39 65.15
CA GLN A 347 28.95 -0.02 65.52
C GLN A 347 29.70 -0.74 64.39
N GLU A 348 28.97 -1.40 63.48
CA GLU A 348 29.54 -2.16 62.36
C GLU A 348 28.97 -1.66 61.02
N LEU A 349 29.64 -2.01 59.91
CA LEU A 349 29.16 -1.70 58.57
C LEU A 349 27.90 -2.52 58.26
N GLU A 350 26.93 -1.89 57.59
CA GLU A 350 25.74 -2.58 57.13
C GLU A 350 26.05 -3.43 55.89
N ASP A 351 26.50 -4.66 56.11
CA ASP A 351 26.63 -5.68 55.08
C ASP A 351 25.64 -6.84 55.28
N VAL A 352 25.59 -7.74 54.30
CA VAL A 352 24.64 -8.87 54.32
C VAL A 352 24.98 -9.84 55.46
N ASP A 353 26.25 -10.00 55.81
CA ASP A 353 26.71 -10.95 56.83
C ASP A 353 26.43 -10.40 58.25
N HIS A 354 26.41 -9.06 58.40
CA HIS A 354 26.02 -8.31 59.59
C HIS A 354 24.49 -8.29 59.77
N LEU A 355 23.72 -8.00 58.72
CA LEU A 355 22.24 -8.00 58.77
C LEU A 355 21.63 -9.40 58.90
N PHE A 356 22.29 -10.42 58.34
CA PHE A 356 21.89 -11.82 58.43
C PHE A 356 23.05 -12.63 59.00
N PRO A 357 23.17 -12.72 60.36
CA PRO A 357 24.30 -13.33 61.02
C PRO A 357 24.62 -14.70 60.45
N ALA A 358 25.91 -15.03 60.34
CA ALA A 358 26.39 -16.25 59.71
C ALA A 358 25.72 -17.55 60.20
N ARG A 359 25.09 -17.62 61.39
CA ARG A 359 24.28 -18.77 61.82
C ARG A 359 23.00 -18.96 61.00
N PHE A 360 22.33 -17.88 60.59
CA PHE A 360 21.13 -17.90 59.76
C PHE A 360 21.45 -18.25 58.30
N LEU A 361 22.62 -17.84 57.80
CA LEU A 361 23.10 -18.18 56.45
C LEU A 361 23.84 -19.53 56.40
N LYS A 362 24.49 -20.00 57.49
CA LYS A 362 25.16 -21.32 57.57
C LYS A 362 24.17 -22.48 57.62
N THR A 363 22.97 -22.33 58.21
CA THR A 363 21.91 -23.34 58.09
C THR A 363 21.49 -23.57 56.64
N PHE A 364 21.64 -22.56 55.76
CA PHE A 364 21.36 -22.69 54.32
C PHE A 364 22.60 -22.93 53.45
N GLY A 365 23.79 -22.52 53.90
CA GLY A 365 25.06 -22.67 53.20
C GLY A 365 25.85 -23.94 53.56
N GLY A 366 25.57 -24.58 54.70
CA GLY A 366 26.27 -25.77 55.19
C GLY A 366 26.04 -27.04 54.37
N LEU A 367 25.03 -27.08 53.51
CA LEU A 367 24.77 -28.19 52.59
C LEU A 367 25.75 -28.29 51.41
N SER A 368 26.78 -27.44 51.34
CA SER A 368 27.78 -27.50 50.26
C SER A 368 29.10 -28.20 50.62
N LYS A 369 29.34 -28.58 51.88
CA LYS A 369 30.61 -29.20 52.30
C LYS A 369 30.44 -30.11 53.53
N THR A 370 29.88 -31.29 53.34
CA THR A 370 30.24 -32.56 54.03
C THR A 370 29.14 -33.58 53.71
N GLY A 371 29.50 -34.63 52.96
CA GLY A 371 28.71 -35.86 53.00
C GLY A 371 28.94 -36.54 54.34
N TYR A 372 27.85 -36.93 55.01
CA TYR A 372 27.64 -38.14 55.81
C TYR A 372 26.23 -38.00 56.40
N GLY A 373 25.42 -39.05 56.26
CA GLY A 373 24.12 -39.12 56.93
C GLY A 373 24.26 -39.22 58.44
N TRP A 374 23.16 -39.07 59.17
CA TRP A 374 22.59 -40.10 60.04
C TRP A 374 21.22 -39.66 60.57
N LYS A 375 20.45 -40.70 60.91
CA LYS A 375 19.05 -40.74 61.35
C LYS A 375 18.80 -40.03 62.69
N GLY A 376 17.56 -39.57 62.85
CA GLY A 376 16.65 -39.98 63.91
C GLY A 376 16.92 -39.48 65.34
N SER A 377 16.06 -38.58 65.79
CA SER A 377 15.24 -38.71 67.00
C SER A 377 14.05 -37.75 66.86
#